data_AF-A0A9X0CFP7-F1
#
_entry.id   AF-A0A9X0CFP7-F1
#
_cell.length_a   1.000
_cell.length_b   1.000
_cell.length_c   1.000
_cell.angle_alpha   90.00
_cell.angle_beta   90.00
_cell.angle_gamma   90.00
#
_symmetry.space_group_name_H-M   'P 1'
#
loop_
_entity.id
_entity.type
_entity.pdbx_description
1 polymer ?
#
loop_
_entity_poly.entity_id
_entity_poly.type
_entity_poly.pdbx_seq_one_letter_code
_entity_poly.pdbx_strand_id
1 'polypeptide(L)' 'MDVTNSQQIEVVYGQVKGLLPSGQGLWGLVNNAGINIIGPIEWIPLEKSKRMADINLWG' A
#
# COMPACT_ATOMS: atom_id res chain seq x y z
N MET A 1 -7.72 -4.81 -0.76
CA MET A 1 -7.37 -3.68 0.13
C MET A 1 -6.66 -2.67 -0.74
N ASP A 2 -7.12 -1.42 -0.73
CA ASP A 2 -6.40 -0.32 -1.34
C ASP A 2 -5.31 0.17 -0.37
N VAL A 3 -4.04 0.07 -0.78
CA VAL A 3 -2.89 0.47 0.06
C VAL A 3 -2.84 1.98 0.26
N THR A 4 -3.45 2.78 -0.63
CA THR A 4 -3.48 4.25 -0.45
C THR A 4 -4.59 4.71 0.51
N ASN A 5 -5.32 3.79 1.16
CA ASN A 5 -6.44 4.09 2.04
C ASN A 5 -6.19 3.54 3.45
N SER A 6 -5.75 4.41 4.37
CA SER A 6 -5.42 4.00 5.74
C SER A 6 -6.59 3.40 6.51
N GLN A 7 -7.83 3.84 6.27
CA GLN A 7 -8.99 3.25 6.95
C GLN A 7 -9.20 1.78 6.53
N GLN A 8 -8.97 1.45 5.26
CA GLN A 8 -9.04 0.05 4.82
C GLN A 8 -7.92 -0.79 5.42
N ILE A 9 -6.71 -0.24 5.54
CA ILE A 9 -5.57 -0.92 6.18
C ILE A 9 -5.91 -1.28 7.63
N GLU A 10 -6.44 -0.32 8.40
CA GLU A 10 -6.82 -0.56 9.80
C GLU A 10 -7.91 -1.63 9.94
N VAL A 11 -8.91 -1.62 9.06
CA VAL A 11 -9.98 -2.64 9.05
C VAL A 11 -9.39 -4.03 8.78
N VAL A 12 -8.55 -4.16 7.76
CA VAL A 12 -7.93 -5.46 7.41
C VAL A 12 -6.96 -5.91 8.51
N TYR A 13 -6.20 -4.98 9.09
CA TYR A 13 -5.34 -5.29 10.24
C TYR A 13 -6.15 -5.83 11.42
N GLY A 14 -7.29 -5.20 11.75
CA GLY A 14 -8.20 -5.68 12.79
C GLY A 14 -8.72 -7.10 12.52
N GLN A 15 -9.09 -7.39 11.28
CA GLN A 15 -9.53 -8.74 10.86
C GLN A 15 -8.41 -9.77 11.02
N VAL A 16 -7.21 -9.47 10.53
CA VAL A 16 -6.06 -10.38 10.62
C VAL A 16 -5.62 -10.59 12.07
N LYS A 17 -5.59 -9.53 12.87
CA LYS A 17 -5.28 -9.60 14.31
C LYS A 17 -6.26 -10.51 15.06
N GLY A 18 -7.53 -10.51 14.67
CA GLY A 18 -8.54 -11.42 15.24
C GLY A 18 -8.31 -12.91 14.93
N LEU A 19 -7.49 -13.23 13.91
CA LEU A 19 -7.13 -14.59 13.54
C LEU A 19 -5.82 -15.07 14.21
N LEU A 20 -5.04 -14.15 14.76
CA LEU A 20 -3.77 -14.46 15.42
C LEU A 20 -4.00 -14.94 16.87
N PRO A 21 -3.13 -15.80 17.42
CA PRO A 21 -3.16 -16.13 18.84
C PRO A 21 -2.99 -14.88 19.70
N SER A 22 -3.64 -14.87 20.87
CA SER A 22 -3.56 -13.75 21.81
C SER A 22 -2.10 -13.44 22.16
N GLY A 23 -1.74 -12.16 22.13
CA GLY A 23 -0.39 -11.67 22.40
C GLY A 23 0.61 -11.83 21.25
N GLN A 24 0.20 -12.34 20.09
CA GLN A 24 1.07 -12.46 18.92
C GLN A 24 0.78 -11.37 17.87
N GLY A 25 1.82 -11.02 17.11
CA GLY A 25 1.75 -10.12 15.96
C GLY A 25 2.11 -10.83 14.66
N LEU A 26 2.15 -10.08 13.56
CA LEU A 26 2.64 -10.58 12.28
C LEU A 26 4.15 -10.82 12.35
N TRP A 27 4.61 -11.98 11.88
CA TRP A 27 6.04 -12.26 11.76
C TRP A 27 6.69 -11.54 10.58
N GLY A 28 5.90 -11.22 9.55
CA GLY A 28 6.35 -10.50 8.37
C GLY A 28 5.20 -9.80 7.66
N LEU A 29 5.55 -8.78 6.90
CA LEU A 29 4.65 -8.01 6.06
C LEU A 29 5.28 -7.90 4.68
N VAL A 30 4.52 -8.25 3.64
CA VAL A 30 4.99 -8.18 2.25
C VAL A 30 4.30 -7.02 1.55
N ASN A 31 4.99 -5.88 1.47
CA ASN A 31 4.51 -4.69 0.76
C ASN A 31 4.81 -4.83 -0.74
N ASN A 32 4.02 -5.65 -1.44
CA ASN A 32 4.20 -5.95 -2.87
C ASN A 32 3.21 -5.19 -3.78
N ALA A 33 2.48 -4.20 -3.26
CA ALA A 33 1.66 -3.34 -4.10
C ALA A 33 2.58 -2.39 -4.88
N GLY A 34 2.36 -2.32 -6.20
CA GLY A 34 3.16 -1.44 -7.04
C GLY A 34 2.56 -1.26 -8.42
N ILE A 35 2.73 -0.06 -8.97
CA ILE A 35 2.44 0.27 -10.36
C ILE A 35 3.66 0.88 -11.05
N ASN A 36 3.69 0.82 -12.37
CA ASN A 36 4.71 1.49 -13.17
C ASN A 36 4.04 2.30 -14.28
N ILE A 37 4.54 3.51 -14.51
CA ILE A 37 4.13 4.39 -15.60
C ILE A 37 5.39 4.72 -16.39
N ILE A 38 5.39 4.31 -17.66
CA ILE A 38 6.58 4.37 -18.51
C ILE A 38 6.44 5.54 -19.50
N GLY A 39 7.48 6.36 -19.59
CA GLY A 39 7.59 7.46 -20.54
C GLY A 39 8.78 8.38 -20.22
N PRO A 40 9.15 9.29 -21.14
CA PRO A 40 10.11 10.36 -20.84
C PRO A 40 9.60 11.20 -19.67
N ILE A 41 10.48 11.54 -18.72
CA ILE A 41 10.09 12.20 -17.46
C ILE A 41 9.41 13.55 -17.73
N GLU A 42 9.85 14.27 -18.75
CA GLU A 42 9.30 15.57 -19.16
C GLU A 42 7.87 15.46 -19.73
N TRP A 43 7.42 14.25 -20.10
CA TRP A 43 6.11 14.01 -20.72
C TRP A 43 5.10 13.40 -19.76
N ILE A 44 5.54 13.01 -18.55
CA ILE A 44 4.67 12.40 -17.55
C ILE A 44 3.95 13.53 -16.77
N PRO A 45 2.61 13.59 -16.79
CA PRO A 45 1.86 14.51 -15.94
C PRO A 45 2.20 14.29 -14.47
N LEU A 46 2.30 15.36 -13.69
CA LEU A 46 2.67 15.28 -12.27
C LEU A 46 1.72 14.39 -11.46
N GLU A 47 0.45 14.34 -11.85
CA GLU A 47 -0.58 13.49 -11.23
C GLU A 47 -0.26 12.00 -11.38
N LYS A 48 0.37 11.60 -12.49
CA LYS A 48 0.81 10.21 -12.70
C LYS A 48 2.02 9.88 -11.83
N SER A 49 2.98 10.78 -11.72
CA SER A 49 4.13 10.64 -10.82
C SER A 49 3.68 10.57 -9.35
N LYS A 50 2.74 11.45 -8.96
CA LYS A 50 2.12 11.42 -7.63
C LYS A 50 1.41 10.08 -7.39
N ARG A 51 0.63 9.59 -8.35
CA ARG A 51 -0.06 8.29 -8.21
C ARG A 51 0.91 7.13 -8.01
N MET A 52 2.06 7.12 -8.70
CA MET A 52 3.09 6.12 -8.45
C MET A 52 3.64 6.21 -7.03
N ALA A 53 3.91 7.43 -6.51
CA ALA A 53 4.36 7.61 -5.14
C ALA A 53 3.28 7.22 -4.11
N ASP A 54 2.02 7.60 -4.36
CA ASP A 54 0.89 7.28 -3.50
C ASP A 54 0.75 5.76 -3.30
N ILE A 55 1.05 4.94 -4.32
CA ILE A 55 0.92 3.47 -4.26
C ILE A 55 2.22 2.78 -3.85
N ASN A 56 3.35 3.13 -4.47
CA ASN A 56 4.60 2.37 -4.34
C ASN A 56 5.43 2.77 -3.11
N LEU A 57 5.13 3.93 -2.51
CA LEU A 57 5.94 4.51 -1.44
C LEU A 57 5.10 4.87 -0.21
N TRP A 58 3.95 5.54 -0.41
CA TRP A 58 3.08 6.00 0.67
C TRP A 58 1.93 5.06 1.01
N GLY A 59 1.68 4.08 0.14
CA GLY A 59 0.72 3.01 0.38
C GLY A 59 1.19 2.04 1.46
#